data_AF-A0A150P180-F1
#
_entry.id   AF-A0A150P180-F1
#
_cell.length_a   1.000
_cell.length_b   1.000
_cell.length_c   1.000
_cell.angle_alpha   90.00
_cell.angle_beta   90.00
_cell.angle_gamma   90.00
#
_symmetry.space_group_name_H-M   'P 1'
#
loop_
_entity.id
_entity.type
_entity.pdbx_description
1 polymer ?
#
loop_
_entity_poly.entity_id
_entity_poly.type
_entity_poly.pdbx_seq_one_letter_code
_entity_poly.pdbx_strand_id
1 'polypeptide(L)' 'MEDASEGNDLRSQVARYEAHMILEALNASGGNQKAAAARLGLPLRTLIHKMKSLGIRRAPYVRAASRGKPRG' A
#
# COMPACT_ATOMS: atom_id res chain seq x y z
N MET A 1 5.05 -15.79 30.62
CA MET A 1 4.78 -16.58 29.40
C MET A 1 3.60 -15.90 28.71
N GLU A 2 3.82 -14.82 27.94
CA GLU A 2 2.70 -14.15 27.26
C GLU A 2 3.19 -13.35 26.03
N ASP A 3 3.84 -14.06 25.10
CA ASP A 3 4.36 -13.51 23.83
C ASP A 3 3.69 -14.19 22.63
N ALA A 4 2.34 -14.24 22.60
CA ALA A 4 1.59 -15.01 21.61
C ALA A 4 0.74 -14.20 20.61
N SER A 5 0.81 -12.87 20.54
CA SER A 5 -0.09 -12.10 19.66
C SER A 5 0.52 -11.08 18.69
N GLU A 6 1.86 -11.00 18.57
CA GLU A 6 2.58 -10.06 17.69
C GLU A 6 2.22 -10.17 16.18
N GLY A 7 1.44 -11.17 15.76
CA GLY A 7 1.05 -11.38 14.36
C GLY A 7 -0.42 -11.18 14.01
N ASN A 8 -1.34 -11.16 14.99
CA ASN A 8 -2.76 -11.44 14.74
C ASN A 8 -3.76 -10.44 15.34
N ASP A 9 -3.30 -9.38 16.01
CA ASP A 9 -4.21 -8.32 16.48
C ASP A 9 -4.85 -7.57 15.29
N LEU A 10 -6.10 -7.13 15.48
CA LEU A 10 -6.92 -6.45 14.47
C LEU A 10 -6.19 -5.25 13.87
N ARG A 11 -5.46 -4.50 14.70
CA ARG A 11 -4.68 -3.33 14.25
C ARG A 11 -3.63 -3.70 13.22
N SER A 12 -2.91 -4.79 13.43
CA SER A 12 -1.87 -5.28 12.52
C SER A 12 -2.47 -5.78 11.20
N GLN A 13 -3.62 -6.44 11.25
CA GLN A 13 -4.33 -6.89 10.04
C GLN A 13 -4.83 -5.70 9.21
N VAL A 14 -5.43 -4.69 9.86
CA VAL A 14 -5.84 -3.44 9.20
C VAL A 14 -4.64 -2.74 8.57
N ALA A 15 -3.52 -2.62 9.29
CA ALA A 15 -2.32 -1.98 8.75
C ALA A 15 -1.77 -2.68 7.50
N ARG A 16 -1.74 -4.02 7.49
CA ARG A 16 -1.34 -4.81 6.32
C ARG A 16 -2.28 -4.60 5.13
N TYR A 17 -3.58 -4.59 5.38
CA TYR A 17 -4.58 -4.35 4.35
C TYR A 17 -4.50 -2.93 3.78
N GLU A 18 -4.37 -1.92 4.65
CA GLU A 18 -4.15 -0.53 4.23
C GLU A 18 -2.88 -0.39 3.38
N ALA A 19 -1.78 -1.03 3.79
CA ALA A 19 -0.54 -1.01 3.03
C ALA A 19 -0.71 -1.64 1.64
N HIS A 20 -1.40 -2.77 1.55
CA HIS A 20 -1.70 -3.45 0.28
C HIS A 20 -2.50 -2.54 -0.66
N MET A 21 -3.57 -1.90 -0.16
CA MET A 21 -4.40 -0.97 -0.96
C MET A 21 -3.61 0.25 -1.45
N ILE A 22 -2.75 0.81 -0.60
CA ILE A 22 -1.88 1.92 -0.97
C ILE A 22 -0.90 1.51 -2.08
N LEU A 23 -0.29 0.33 -1.96
CA LEU A 23 0.65 -0.19 -2.96
C LEU A 23 -0.04 -0.46 -4.30
N GLU A 24 -1.23 -1.08 -4.29
CA GLU A 24 -1.99 -1.32 -5.53
C GLU A 24 -2.39 -0.02 -6.21
N ALA A 25 -2.86 0.98 -5.43
CA ALA A 25 -3.22 2.28 -5.99
C ALA A 25 -2.01 3.02 -6.57
N LEU A 26 -0.85 2.94 -5.92
CA LEU A 26 0.41 3.49 -6.42
C LEU A 26 0.85 2.78 -7.71
N ASN A 27 0.77 1.45 -7.76
CA ASN A 27 1.12 0.69 -8.95
C ASN A 27 0.19 1.02 -10.13
N ALA A 28 -1.12 1.05 -9.90
CA ALA A 28 -2.11 1.39 -10.92
C ALA A 28 -2.03 2.84 -11.41
N SER A 29 -1.37 3.73 -10.66
CA SER A 29 -1.13 5.12 -11.01
C SER A 29 0.31 5.42 -11.48
N GLY A 30 1.15 4.39 -11.67
CA GLY A 30 2.54 4.58 -12.09
C GLY A 30 3.39 5.33 -11.05
N GLY A 31 3.04 5.24 -9.77
CA GLY A 31 3.72 5.93 -8.66
C GLY A 31 3.26 7.38 -8.44
N ASN A 32 2.21 7.84 -9.12
CA ASN A 32 1.64 9.16 -8.90
C ASN A 32 0.75 9.18 -7.64
N GLN A 33 1.27 9.75 -6.55
CA GLN A 33 0.58 9.81 -5.26
C GLN A 33 -0.77 10.55 -5.31
N LYS A 34 -0.88 11.62 -6.11
CA LYS A 34 -2.15 12.36 -6.23
C LYS A 34 -3.21 11.50 -6.91
N ALA A 35 -2.82 10.78 -7.96
CA ALA A 35 -3.71 9.84 -8.65
C ALA A 35 -4.03 8.62 -7.76
N ALA A 36 -3.07 8.06 -7.03
CA ALA A 36 -3.32 7.00 -6.05
C ALA A 36 -4.29 7.43 -4.96
N ALA A 37 -4.12 8.64 -4.40
CA ALA A 37 -4.99 9.21 -3.38
C ALA A 37 -6.42 9.38 -3.90
N ALA A 38 -6.57 9.91 -5.11
CA ALA A 38 -7.87 10.05 -5.77
C ALA A 38 -8.56 8.69 -5.98
N ARG A 39 -7.80 7.64 -6.37
CA ARG A 39 -8.32 6.27 -6.53
C ARG A 39 -8.78 5.65 -5.21
N LEU A 40 -8.13 6.00 -4.11
CA LEU A 40 -8.50 5.54 -2.76
C LEU A 40 -9.59 6.41 -2.10
N GLY A 41 -10.00 7.51 -2.74
CA GLY A 41 -10.94 8.46 -2.14
C GLY A 41 -10.37 9.21 -0.93
N LEU A 42 -9.03 9.32 -0.84
CA LEU A 42 -8.33 9.93 0.29
C LEU A 42 -7.73 11.29 -0.10
N PRO A 43 -7.66 12.25 0.85
CA PRO A 43 -6.82 13.42 0.68
C PRO A 43 -5.35 13.02 0.51
N LEU A 44 -4.62 13.72 -0.36
CA LEU A 44 -3.19 13.46 -0.61
C LEU A 44 -2.35 13.50 0.68
N ARG A 45 -2.63 14.44 1.57
CA ARG A 45 -1.94 14.57 2.87
C ARG A 45 -2.16 13.33 3.74
N THR A 46 -3.37 12.76 3.73
CA THR A 46 -3.71 11.54 4.45
C THR A 46 -2.94 10.34 3.88
N LEU A 47 -2.90 10.21 2.55
CA LEU A 47 -2.11 9.16 1.89
C LEU A 47 -0.63 9.26 2.28
N ILE A 48 -0.04 10.46 2.19
CA ILE A 48 1.37 10.67 2.54
C ILE A 48 1.64 10.32 4.01
N HIS A 49 0.74 10.69 4.91
CA HIS A 49 0.88 10.35 6.32
C HIS A 49 0.81 8.84 6.54
N LYS A 50 -0.19 8.15 5.96
CA LYS A 50 -0.30 6.68 6.04
C LYS A 50 0.92 5.97 5.45
N MET A 51 1.43 6.43 4.31
CA MET A 51 2.66 5.91 3.71
C MET A 51 3.85 6.03 4.66
N LYS A 52 4.01 7.17 5.35
CA LYS A 52 5.09 7.35 6.34
C LYS A 52 4.92 6.40 7.53
N SER A 53 3.72 6.31 8.09
CA SER A 53 3.42 5.46 9.24
C SER A 53 3.57 3.96 8.94
N LEU A 54 3.26 3.55 7.70
CA LEU A 54 3.39 2.17 7.22
C LEU A 54 4.78 1.87 6.61
N GLY A 55 5.71 2.84 6.62
CA GLY A 55 7.05 2.66 6.06
C GLY A 55 7.11 2.53 4.53
N ILE A 56 6.04 2.88 3.81
CA ILE A 56 5.94 2.80 2.36
C ILE A 56 6.72 3.98 1.75
N ARG A 57 7.98 3.73 1.37
CA ARG A 57 8.81 4.68 0.61
C ARG A 57 8.52 4.53 -0.88
N ARG A 58 8.87 5.56 -1.67
CA ARG A 58 8.98 5.45 -3.14
C ARG A 58 10.09 4.46 -3.47
N ALA A 59 9.83 3.17 -3.33
CA ALA A 59 10.63 2.14 -3.97
C ALA A 59 10.14 2.02 -5.42
N PRO A 60 11.02 1.76 -6.40
CA PRO A 60 10.55 1.15 -7.63
C PRO A 60 9.93 -0.18 -7.22
N TYR A 61 8.61 -0.27 -7.22
CA TYR A 61 7.92 -1.52 -6.99
C TYR A 61 8.18 -2.40 -8.22
N VAL A 62 9.35 -3.01 -8.25
CA VAL A 62 9.62 -4.18 -9.08
C VAL A 62 8.86 -5.29 -8.40
N ARG A 63 7.60 -5.47 -8.79
CA ARG A 63 6.89 -6.69 -8.43
C ARG A 63 7.76 -7.83 -8.96
N ALA A 64 8.17 -8.73 -8.08
CA ALA A 64 8.64 -10.04 -8.49
C ALA A 64 7.55 -10.66 -9.39
N ALA A 65 7.79 -10.56 -10.70
CA ALA A 65 7.19 -11.24 -11.83
C ALA A 65 5.64 -11.26 -12.01
N SER A 66 5.26 -11.34 -13.29
CA SER A 66 4.12 -12.08 -13.84
C SER A 66 2.75 -11.97 -13.15
N ARG A 67 1.84 -11.28 -13.83
CA ARG A 67 0.48 -11.72 -14.16
C ARG A 67 -0.08 -10.73 -15.18
N GLY A 68 0.08 -11.11 -16.45
CA GLY A 68 -0.66 -10.70 -17.63
C GLY A 68 -1.03 -9.23 -17.83
N LYS A 69 -0.34 -8.57 -18.76
CA LYS A 69 -1.01 -7.72 -19.75
C LYS A 69 -0.47 -8.10 -21.14
N PRO A 70 -1.21 -8.84 -21.98
CA PRO A 70 -0.85 -8.92 -23.38
C PRO A 70 -1.04 -7.53 -24.00
N ARG A 71 -0.01 -7.08 -24.73
CA ARG A 71 -0.08 -5.90 -25.56
C ARG A 71 -0.82 -6.29 -26.83
N GLY A 72 -1.92 -5.59 -27.11
CA GLY A 72 -2.44 -5.39 -28.46
C GLY A 72 -2.07 -3.98 -28.88
#